data_AF-A0A7K7QT59-F1
#
_entry.id   AF-A0A7K7QT59-F1
#
_cell.length_a   1.000
_cell.length_b   1.000
_cell.length_c   1.000
_cell.angle_alpha   90.00
_cell.angle_beta   90.00
_cell.angle_gamma   90.00
#
_symmetry.space_group_name_H-M   'P 1'
#
loop_
_entity.id
_entity.type
_entity.pdbx_description
1 polymer ?
#
loop_
_entity_poly.entity_id
_entity_poly.type
_entity_poly.pdbx_seq_one_letter_code
_entity_poly.pdbx_strand_id
1 'polypeptide(L)'
;PRLSLPLSLQLEYGASAVQLRFLRLHSHRATQKVSYSCRPAPEHSQPQPDKEIRFLADSRDHSYAASLQGCLPDNDSSITDTIFQFSTEELWLLPLRDLAVFHNGDASHQFGFTVGPVCFS
;
A
#
# COMPACT_ATOMS: atom_id res chain seq x y z
N PRO A 1 4.27 -17.51 21.04
CA PRO A 1 3.60 -16.70 19.97
C PRO A 1 4.53 -15.60 19.46
N ARG A 2 5.03 -15.71 18.21
CA ARG A 2 5.78 -14.62 17.58
C ARG A 2 4.81 -13.46 17.33
N LEU A 3 5.05 -12.29 17.91
CA LEU A 3 4.25 -11.10 17.60
C LEU A 3 4.59 -10.66 16.16
N SER A 4 3.59 -10.60 15.29
CA SER A 4 3.68 -9.94 14.00
C SER A 4 3.56 -8.44 14.23
N LEU A 5 4.69 -7.73 14.23
CA LEU A 5 4.71 -6.28 14.31
C LEU A 5 4.51 -5.69 12.90
N PRO A 6 3.61 -4.71 12.72
CA PRO A 6 3.47 -4.05 11.44
C PRO A 6 4.63 -3.09 11.19
N LEU A 7 5.17 -3.09 9.96
CA LEU A 7 5.99 -2.00 9.46
C LEU A 7 5.07 -0.96 8.81
N SER A 8 4.88 0.19 9.46
CA SER A 8 3.97 1.25 9.02
C SER A 8 4.70 2.45 8.40
N LEU A 9 4.07 3.07 7.40
CA LEU A 9 4.55 4.27 6.72
C LEU A 9 3.42 5.30 6.62
N GLN A 10 3.60 6.45 7.27
CA GLN A 10 2.69 7.59 7.14
C GLN A 10 2.93 8.36 5.84
N LEU A 11 1.84 8.75 5.19
CA LEU A 11 1.85 9.39 3.88
C LEU A 11 1.52 10.88 4.01
N GLU A 12 2.42 11.72 3.49
CA GLU A 12 2.24 13.16 3.36
C GLU A 12 2.04 13.56 1.89
N TYR A 13 1.21 14.57 1.67
CA TYR A 13 0.86 15.08 0.34
C TYR A 13 1.12 16.58 0.27
N GLY A 14 1.54 17.08 -0.89
CA GLY A 14 1.77 18.51 -1.09
C GLY A 14 0.50 19.38 -1.06
N ALA A 15 -0.68 18.77 -1.10
CA ALA A 15 -1.96 19.47 -0.96
C ALA A 15 -2.35 19.62 0.51
N SER A 16 -2.67 20.85 0.93
CA SER A 16 -3.17 21.13 2.27
C SER A 16 -4.56 20.54 2.51
N ALA A 17 -4.95 20.38 3.78
CA ALA A 17 -6.29 19.93 4.15
C ALA A 17 -7.41 20.82 3.58
N VAL A 18 -7.16 22.13 3.46
CA VAL A 18 -8.12 23.08 2.87
C VAL A 18 -8.28 22.82 1.37
N GLN A 19 -7.17 22.67 0.63
CA GLN A 19 -7.21 22.37 -0.80
C GLN A 19 -7.91 21.04 -1.10
N LEU A 20 -7.63 20.00 -0.28
CA LEU A 20 -8.31 18.71 -0.40
C LEU A 20 -9.83 18.83 -0.19
N ARG A 21 -10.30 19.68 0.73
CA ARG A 21 -11.74 19.91 0.92
C ARG A 21 -12.41 20.51 -0.32
N PHE A 22 -11.77 21.50 -0.95
CA PHE A 22 -12.30 22.09 -2.19
C PHE A 22 -12.31 21.08 -3.34
N LEU A 23 -11.25 20.28 -3.49
CA LEU A 23 -11.22 19.20 -4.48
C LEU A 23 -12.37 18.22 -4.27
N ARG A 24 -12.64 17.82 -3.02
CA ARG A 24 -13.78 16.94 -2.71
C ARG A 24 -15.13 17.57 -3.06
N LEU A 25 -15.33 18.85 -2.74
CA LEU A 25 -16.60 19.54 -3.00
C LEU A 25 -16.94 19.61 -4.50
N HIS A 26 -15.92 19.69 -5.36
CA HIS A 26 -16.07 19.83 -6.82
C HIS A 26 -15.88 18.51 -7.58
N SER A 27 -15.98 17.37 -6.90
CA SER A 27 -15.79 16.06 -7.51
C SER A 27 -16.86 15.09 -7.05
N HIS A 28 -16.98 13.98 -7.77
CA HIS A 28 -17.91 12.90 -7.46
C HIS A 28 -17.18 11.57 -7.28
N ARG A 29 -15.94 11.47 -7.76
CA ARG A 29 -15.10 10.28 -7.61
C ARG A 29 -13.66 10.62 -7.23
N ALA A 30 -13.06 9.77 -6.41
CA ALA A 30 -11.64 9.82 -6.07
C ALA A 30 -10.95 8.50 -6.44
N THR A 31 -9.73 8.59 -6.95
CA THR A 31 -8.91 7.43 -7.31
C THR A 31 -7.47 7.58 -6.83
N GLN A 32 -6.85 6.47 -6.44
CA GLN A 32 -5.45 6.43 -6.06
C GLN A 32 -4.87 5.06 -6.37
N LYS A 33 -3.57 5.00 -6.68
CA LYS A 33 -2.86 3.74 -6.94
C LYS A 33 -1.68 3.58 -5.99
N VAL A 34 -1.43 2.36 -5.57
CA VAL A 34 -0.21 1.99 -4.83
C VAL A 34 0.41 0.79 -5.51
N SER A 35 1.68 0.89 -5.88
CA SER A 35 2.45 -0.23 -6.43
C SER A 35 3.32 -0.83 -5.33
N TYR A 36 3.26 -2.14 -5.19
CA TYR A 36 4.17 -2.95 -4.38
C TYR A 36 5.16 -3.63 -5.31
N SER A 37 6.44 -3.54 -4.96
CA SER A 37 7.53 -4.21 -5.67
C SER A 37 8.34 -5.01 -4.66
N CYS A 38 8.75 -6.20 -5.06
CA CYS A 38 9.61 -7.04 -4.23
C CYS A 38 10.70 -7.72 -5.04
N ARG A 39 11.87 -7.88 -4.43
CA ARG A 39 13.00 -8.61 -4.98
C ARG A 39 13.38 -9.78 -4.06
N PRO A 40 13.44 -11.01 -4.57
CA PRO A 40 13.90 -12.15 -3.79
C PRO A 40 15.37 -12.00 -3.42
N ALA A 41 15.72 -12.36 -2.17
CA ALA A 41 17.12 -12.39 -1.76
C ALA A 41 17.78 -13.64 -2.36
N PRO A 42 18.97 -13.54 -3.00
CA PRO A 42 19.61 -14.67 -3.68
C PRO A 42 19.96 -15.83 -2.75
N GLU A 43 20.03 -15.58 -1.44
CA GLU A 43 20.42 -16.53 -0.40
C GLU A 43 19.25 -17.36 0.16
N HIS A 44 18.01 -16.93 -0.08
CA HIS A 44 16.80 -17.56 0.46
C HIS A 44 15.92 -18.08 -0.69
N SER A 45 16.08 -19.36 -1.02
CA SER A 45 15.31 -20.04 -2.07
C SER A 45 13.91 -20.48 -1.63
N GLN A 46 13.48 -20.12 -0.42
CA GLN A 46 12.15 -20.48 0.08
C GLN A 46 11.11 -19.45 -0.38
N PRO A 47 9.94 -19.90 -0.88
CA PRO A 47 8.85 -19.00 -1.22
C PRO A 47 8.40 -18.26 0.04
N GLN A 48 8.30 -16.92 -0.06
CA GLN A 48 7.76 -16.14 1.05
C GLN A 48 6.30 -16.53 1.31
N PRO A 49 5.88 -16.59 2.58
CA PRO A 49 4.47 -16.68 2.88
C PRO A 49 3.78 -15.36 2.49
N ASP A 50 2.50 -15.46 2.16
CA ASP A 50 1.66 -14.30 1.92
C ASP A 50 1.67 -13.37 3.15
N LYS A 51 1.71 -12.06 2.89
CA LYS A 51 1.73 -11.02 3.93
C LYS A 51 0.43 -10.25 3.88
N GLU A 52 -0.07 -9.84 5.04
CA GLU A 52 -1.22 -8.94 5.10
C GLU A 52 -0.73 -7.49 5.00
N ILE A 53 -1.40 -6.70 4.17
CA ILE A 53 -1.20 -5.25 4.09
C ILE A 53 -2.50 -4.53 4.42
N ARG A 54 -2.38 -3.43 5.16
CA ARG A 54 -3.49 -2.50 5.42
C ARG A 54 -3.14 -1.09 4.98
N PHE A 55 -4.13 -0.42 4.42
CA PHE A 55 -4.06 0.97 4.00
C PHE A 55 -5.08 1.77 4.79
N LEU A 56 -4.63 2.78 5.54
CA LEU A 56 -5.50 3.67 6.31
C LEU A 56 -6.09 4.74 5.40
N ALA A 57 -7.40 4.90 5.42
CA ALA A 57 -8.12 5.93 4.66
C ALA A 57 -7.96 7.32 5.29
N ASP A 58 -8.38 8.37 4.57
CA ASP A 58 -8.32 9.75 5.07
C ASP A 58 -9.19 9.98 6.33
N SER A 59 -10.30 9.26 6.46
CA SER A 59 -11.13 9.29 7.67
C SER A 59 -10.43 8.82 8.94
N ARG A 60 -9.33 8.08 8.82
CA ARG A 60 -8.59 7.43 9.93
C ARG A 60 -9.33 6.33 10.69
N ASP A 61 -10.64 6.21 10.50
CA ASP A 61 -11.44 5.13 11.11
C ASP A 61 -11.70 3.98 10.13
N HIS A 62 -11.33 4.13 8.86
CA HIS A 62 -11.54 3.14 7.82
C HIS A 62 -10.20 2.66 7.25
N SER A 63 -10.14 1.37 6.92
CA SER A 63 -8.95 0.78 6.32
C SER A 63 -9.32 -0.23 5.23
N TYR A 64 -8.50 -0.28 4.19
CA TYR A 64 -8.54 -1.36 3.21
C TYR A 64 -7.50 -2.41 3.60
N ALA A 65 -7.86 -3.69 3.49
CA ALA A 65 -6.93 -4.80 3.70
C ALA A 65 -6.76 -5.59 2.41
N ALA A 66 -5.54 -6.07 2.16
CA ALA A 66 -5.24 -6.96 1.06
C ALA A 66 -4.17 -7.98 1.45
N SER A 67 -4.04 -9.02 0.63
CA SER A 67 -2.94 -9.98 0.72
C SER A 67 -1.87 -9.61 -0.30
N LEU A 68 -0.63 -9.56 0.13
CA LEU A 68 0.56 -9.49 -0.71
C LEU A 68 1.05 -10.91 -0.93
N GLN A 69 1.04 -11.35 -2.17
CA GLN A 69 1.65 -12.63 -2.51
C GLN A 69 3.14 -12.61 -2.20
N GLY A 70 3.64 -13.74 -1.71
CA GLY A 70 5.07 -13.94 -1.50
C GLY A 70 5.88 -13.69 -2.76
N CYS A 71 7.06 -13.10 -2.60
CA CYS A 71 7.98 -12.86 -3.70
C CYS A 71 8.56 -14.21 -4.13
N LEU A 72 8.19 -14.68 -5.33
CA LEU A 72 8.71 -15.92 -5.87
C LEU A 72 10.06 -15.65 -6.54
N PRO A 73 11.09 -16.47 -6.30
CA PRO A 73 12.28 -16.47 -7.13
C PRO A 73 11.91 -17.11 -8.48
N ASP A 74 11.33 -16.32 -9.37
CA ASP A 74 11.19 -16.76 -10.75
C ASP A 74 12.58 -16.76 -11.40
N ASN A 75 12.84 -17.73 -12.28
CA ASN A 75 14.16 -17.98 -12.88
C ASN A 75 14.74 -16.78 -13.64
N ASP A 76 13.94 -15.74 -13.89
CA ASP A 76 14.26 -14.55 -14.66
C ASP A 76 14.33 -13.26 -13.84
N SER A 77 14.91 -13.26 -12.63
CA SER A 77 15.30 -12.01 -11.93
C SER A 77 14.19 -10.93 -11.85
N SER A 78 12.92 -11.34 -11.90
CA SER A 78 11.82 -10.45 -12.23
C SER A 78 11.26 -9.84 -10.95
N ILE A 79 11.16 -8.52 -10.93
CA ILE A 79 10.50 -7.79 -9.85
C ILE A 79 9.02 -8.14 -9.96
N THR A 80 8.45 -8.74 -8.91
CA THR A 80 7.00 -8.94 -8.87
C THR A 80 6.35 -7.61 -8.51
N ASP A 81 5.63 -7.02 -9.47
CA ASP A 81 4.89 -5.76 -9.27
C ASP A 81 3.40 -6.05 -9.05
N THR A 82 2.88 -5.69 -7.88
CA THR A 82 1.45 -5.73 -7.56
C THR A 82 0.90 -4.31 -7.51
N ILE A 83 -0.19 -4.04 -8.23
CA ILE A 83 -0.81 -2.72 -8.26
C ILE A 83 -2.16 -2.76 -7.54
N PHE A 84 -2.28 -1.99 -6.47
CA PHE A 84 -3.53 -1.72 -5.78
C PHE A 84 -4.18 -0.46 -6.36
N GLN A 85 -5.42 -0.59 -6.84
CA GLN A 85 -6.20 0.54 -7.34
C GLN A 85 -7.40 0.79 -6.44
N PHE A 86 -7.45 1.98 -5.85
CA PHE A 86 -8.54 2.48 -5.03
C PHE A 86 -9.39 3.40 -5.89
N SER A 87 -10.70 3.16 -5.95
CA SER A 87 -11.66 3.99 -6.65
C SER A 87 -12.95 4.02 -5.85
N THR A 88 -13.43 5.21 -5.51
CA THR A 88 -14.62 5.37 -4.66
C THR A 88 -15.35 6.69 -4.94
N GLU A 89 -16.66 6.70 -4.75
CA GLU A 89 -17.50 7.91 -4.73
C GLU A 89 -17.48 8.58 -3.35
N GLU A 90 -17.08 7.86 -2.30
CA GLU A 90 -16.91 8.38 -0.95
C GLU A 90 -15.55 9.10 -0.83
N LEU A 91 -15.52 10.36 -1.28
CA LEU A 91 -14.29 11.16 -1.42
C LEU A 91 -13.50 11.38 -0.14
N TRP A 92 -14.14 11.18 1.02
CA TRP A 92 -13.52 11.28 2.34
C TRP A 92 -12.68 10.04 2.70
N LEU A 93 -12.67 8.99 1.88
CA LEU A 93 -11.81 7.82 2.06
C LEU A 93 -10.39 8.03 1.49
N LEU A 94 -10.22 8.92 0.52
CA LEU A 94 -8.92 9.22 -0.10
C LEU A 94 -8.48 10.67 0.17
N PRO A 95 -7.17 10.96 0.27
CA PRO A 95 -6.04 10.07 0.01
C PRO A 95 -5.72 9.09 1.16
N LEU A 96 -4.98 8.02 0.86
CA LEU A 96 -4.46 7.10 1.88
C LEU A 96 -3.50 7.81 2.84
N ARG A 97 -3.58 7.53 4.14
CA ARG A 97 -2.81 8.21 5.20
C ARG A 97 -1.68 7.38 5.79
N ASP A 98 -1.83 6.07 5.79
CA ASP A 98 -0.84 5.14 6.32
C ASP A 98 -0.89 3.84 5.53
N LEU A 99 0.24 3.15 5.46
CA LEU A 99 0.38 1.82 4.91
C LEU A 99 1.11 0.96 5.93
N ALA A 100 0.52 -0.15 6.34
CA ALA A 100 1.09 -1.08 7.30
C ALA A 100 1.20 -2.49 6.71
N VAL A 101 2.41 -3.04 6.69
CA VAL A 101 2.66 -4.44 6.29
C VAL A 101 2.89 -5.29 7.52
N PHE A 102 2.10 -6.35 7.66
CA PHE A 102 2.26 -7.31 8.74
C PHE A 102 3.22 -8.40 8.29
N HIS A 103 4.32 -8.55 9.03
CA HIS A 103 5.33 -9.57 8.75
C HIS A 103 5.55 -10.46 9.98
N ASN A 104 5.90 -11.72 9.74
CA ASN A 104 6.12 -12.72 10.81
C ASN A 104 7.59 -12.78 11.27
N GLY A 105 8.32 -11.66 11.17
CA GLY A 105 9.75 -11.58 11.48
C GLY A 105 10.69 -11.98 10.34
N ASP A 106 10.18 -12.33 9.15
CA ASP A 106 10.98 -12.58 7.96
C ASP A 106 11.11 -11.29 7.11
N ALA A 107 12.11 -10.48 7.47
CA ALA A 107 12.45 -9.24 6.76
C ALA A 107 13.66 -9.44 5.82
N SER A 108 13.99 -10.68 5.46
CA SER A 108 15.20 -11.00 4.68
C SER A 108 15.17 -10.47 3.24
N HIS A 109 14.00 -10.11 2.72
CA HIS A 109 13.81 -9.69 1.33
C HIS A 109 13.58 -8.18 1.22
N GLN A 110 14.14 -7.56 0.17
CA GLN A 110 13.95 -6.15 -0.11
C GLN A 110 12.59 -5.94 -0.81
N PHE A 111 11.74 -5.12 -0.21
CA PHE A 111 10.48 -4.69 -0.79
C PHE A 111 10.34 -3.18 -0.74
N GLY A 112 9.48 -2.64 -1.60
CA GLY A 112 9.23 -1.21 -1.68
C GLY A 112 7.81 -0.91 -2.14
N PHE A 113 7.31 0.24 -1.71
CA PHE A 113 6.01 0.76 -2.12
C PHE A 113 6.20 2.08 -2.88
N THR A 114 5.44 2.25 -3.96
CA THR A 114 5.32 3.52 -4.67
C THR A 114 3.87 3.96 -4.57
N VAL A 115 3.62 5.07 -3.87
CA VAL A 115 2.29 5.64 -3.69
C VAL A 115 2.06 6.67 -4.79
N GLY A 116 1.06 6.43 -5.63
CA GLY A 116 0.63 7.35 -6.67
C GLY A 116 -0.17 8.54 -6.12
N PRO A 117 -0.33 9.60 -6.92
CA PRO A 117 -1.16 10.74 -6.54
C PRO A 117 -2.63 10.33 -6.39
N VAL A 118 -3.35 11.09 -5.56
CA VAL A 118 -4.82 11.02 -5.52
C VAL A 118 -5.39 11.91 -6.63
N CYS A 119 -6.31 11.37 -7.41
CA CYS A 119 -7.00 12.08 -8.48
C CYS A 119 -8.49 12.21 -8.13
N PHE A 120 -9.01 13.44 -8.22
CA PHE A 120 -10.42 13.76 -8.02
C PHE A 120 -11.05 14.15 -9.37
N SER A 121 -12.26 13.65 -9.66
CA SER A 121 -13.03 13.91 -10.88
C SER A 121 -14.51 14.09 -10.57
#